data_AF-A0A3M6EJW7-F1
#
_entry.id   AF-A0A3M6EJW7-F1
#
_cell.length_a   1.000
_cell.length_b   1.000
_cell.length_c   1.000
_cell.angle_alpha   90.00
_cell.angle_beta   90.00
_cell.angle_gamma   90.00
#
_symmetry.space_group_name_H-M   'P 1'
#
loop_
_entity.id
_entity.type
_entity.pdbx_description
1 polymer ?
#
loop_
_entity_poly.entity_id
_entity_poly.type
_entity_poly.pdbx_seq_one_letter_code
_entity_poly.pdbx_strand_id
1 'polypeptide(L)' 'LKNAHQMSFHDLIERQLAFNPGRALDFNKDVTHEGRANLRNDRLEFISLFYEYAKQNPKGAPHSWSEWLADPTTPSQQR' A
#
# COMPACT_ATOMS: atom_id res chain seq x y z
N LEU A 1 -2.00 -7.02 4.65
CA LEU A 1 -3.32 -6.99 3.98
C LEU A 1 -3.82 -8.42 3.82
N LYS A 2 -4.86 -8.85 4.56
CA LYS A 2 -5.26 -10.28 4.61
C LYS A 2 -5.81 -10.80 3.27
N ASN A 3 -6.45 -9.94 2.48
CA ASN A 3 -7.19 -10.34 1.28
C ASN A 3 -6.49 -9.93 -0.03
N ALA A 4 -5.19 -9.60 0.01
CA ALA A 4 -4.47 -9.12 -1.17
C ALA A 4 -4.42 -10.14 -2.33
N HIS A 5 -4.57 -11.43 -2.02
CA HIS A 5 -4.63 -12.52 -2.99
C HIS A 5 -6.03 -12.80 -3.54
N GLN A 6 -7.07 -12.14 -3.00
CA GLN A 6 -8.49 -12.36 -3.36
C GLN A 6 -9.17 -11.11 -3.91
N MET A 7 -8.61 -9.94 -3.69
CA MET A 7 -9.20 -8.65 -4.03
C MET A 7 -8.18 -7.76 -4.70
N SER A 8 -8.63 -6.93 -5.65
CA SER A 8 -7.78 -5.93 -6.26
C SER A 8 -7.35 -4.87 -5.24
N PHE A 9 -6.26 -4.16 -5.54
CA PHE A 9 -5.82 -3.03 -4.72
C PHE A 9 -6.91 -1.97 -4.60
N HIS A 10 -7.55 -1.64 -5.73
CA HIS A 10 -8.62 -0.65 -5.80
C HIS A 10 -9.79 -1.02 -4.87
N ASP A 11 -10.29 -2.26 -4.94
CA ASP A 11 -11.41 -2.71 -4.10
C ASP A 11 -11.07 -2.68 -2.60
N LEU A 12 -9.80 -2.95 -2.25
CA LEU A 12 -9.35 -2.86 -0.86
C LEU A 12 -9.38 -1.41 -0.35
N ILE A 13 -8.92 -0.46 -1.17
CA ILE A 13 -8.91 0.96 -0.81
C ILE A 13 -10.34 1.49 -0.71
N GLU A 14 -11.18 1.27 -1.72
CA GLU A 14 -12.59 1.71 -1.74
C GLU A 14 -13.37 1.15 -0.55
N ARG A 15 -13.20 -0.14 -0.24
CA ARG A 15 -13.87 -0.74 0.92
C ARG A 15 -13.39 -0.10 2.23
N GLN A 16 -12.09 0.14 2.41
CA GLN A 16 -11.60 0.79 3.63
C GLN A 16 -12.10 2.24 3.75
N LEU A 17 -12.22 2.95 2.63
CA LEU A 17 -12.78 4.30 2.58
C LEU A 17 -14.27 4.29 2.97
N ALA A 18 -15.07 3.36 2.43
CA ALA A 18 -16.48 3.24 2.75
C ALA A 18 -16.73 2.96 4.25
N PHE A 19 -15.87 2.18 4.91
CA PHE A 19 -15.96 1.95 6.36
C PHE A 19 -15.44 3.12 7.20
N ASN A 20 -14.54 3.95 6.66
CA ASN A 20 -13.90 5.03 7.41
C ASN A 20 -13.57 6.24 6.51
N PRO A 21 -14.60 7.02 6.12
CA PRO A 21 -14.44 8.12 5.15
C PRO A 21 -13.47 9.21 5.62
N GLY A 22 -13.30 9.38 6.95
CA GLY A 22 -12.37 10.36 7.53
C GLY A 22 -10.89 9.95 7.49
N ARG A 23 -10.57 8.70 7.14
CA ARG A 23 -9.20 8.18 7.04
C ARG A 23 -8.89 7.62 5.65
N ALA A 24 -9.35 8.31 4.63
CA ALA A 24 -9.08 8.00 3.24
C ALA A 24 -7.59 7.65 3.02
N LEU A 25 -7.38 6.56 2.30
CA LEU A 25 -6.07 6.03 1.90
C LEU A 25 -5.76 6.38 0.43
N ASP A 26 -6.56 7.23 -0.19
CA ASP A 26 -6.59 7.50 -1.63
C ASP A 26 -6.05 8.91 -1.98
N PHE A 27 -6.09 9.23 -3.27
CA PHE A 27 -5.57 10.49 -3.84
C PHE A 27 -6.45 11.72 -3.56
N ASN A 28 -7.67 11.52 -3.05
CA ASN A 28 -8.69 12.57 -3.01
C ASN A 28 -8.64 13.43 -1.74
N LYS A 29 -7.71 13.17 -0.82
CA LYS A 29 -7.54 14.05 0.33
C LYS A 29 -6.89 15.35 -0.12
N ASP A 30 -7.67 16.42 -0.07
CA ASP A 30 -7.20 17.78 -0.28
C ASP A 30 -6.21 18.14 0.83
N VAL A 31 -4.92 18.17 0.49
CA VAL A 31 -3.84 18.62 1.37
C VAL A 31 -3.20 19.83 0.73
N THR A 32 -3.80 20.98 1.02
CA THR A 32 -3.33 22.33 0.65
C THR A 32 -2.00 22.72 1.30
N HIS A 33 -1.40 21.85 2.10
CA HIS A 33 -0.13 22.09 2.79
C HIS A 33 0.91 21.07 2.32
N GLU A 34 1.97 21.55 1.68
CA GLU A 34 2.99 20.72 1.01
C GLU A 34 3.57 19.61 1.90
N GLY A 35 3.83 19.89 3.19
CA GLY A 35 4.31 18.86 4.13
C GLY A 35 3.32 17.71 4.36
N ARG A 36 2.01 17.96 4.21
CA ARG A 36 0.98 16.92 4.30
C ARG A 36 0.76 16.20 2.95
N ALA A 37 1.10 16.83 1.83
CA ALA A 37 1.05 16.22 0.50
C ALA A 37 2.16 15.16 0.33
N ASN A 38 3.39 15.44 0.77
CA ASN A 38 4.48 14.47 0.75
C ASN A 38 4.15 13.24 1.61
N LEU A 39 3.71 13.45 2.85
CA LEU A 39 3.27 12.36 3.74
C LEU A 39 2.12 11.52 3.15
N ARG A 40 1.21 12.13 2.38
CA ARG A 40 0.14 11.40 1.67
C ARG A 40 0.73 10.52 0.56
N ASN A 41 1.65 11.05 -0.23
CA ASN A 41 2.31 10.31 -1.31
C ASN A 41 3.13 9.16 -0.76
N ASP A 42 3.92 9.38 0.32
CA ASP A 42 4.69 8.33 1.00
C ASP A 42 3.78 7.21 1.52
N ARG A 43 2.62 7.56 2.07
CA ARG A 43 1.64 6.61 2.57
C ARG A 43 1.03 5.76 1.44
N LEU A 44 0.72 6.37 0.31
CA LEU A 44 0.20 5.68 -0.87
C LEU A 44 1.23 4.74 -1.47
N GLU A 45 2.46 5.22 -1.62
CA GLU A 45 3.59 4.41 -2.07
C GLU A 45 3.78 3.20 -1.16
N PHE A 46 3.85 3.42 0.16
CA PHE A 46 3.93 2.34 1.14
C PHE A 46 2.79 1.33 1.00
N ILE A 47 1.53 1.78 0.94
CA ILE A 47 0.37 0.88 0.87
C ILE A 47 0.36 0.08 -0.45
N SER A 48 0.78 0.70 -1.56
CA SER A 48 0.88 0.02 -2.85
C SER A 48 1.97 -1.06 -2.85
N LEU A 49 3.15 -0.75 -2.29
CA LEU A 49 4.25 -1.70 -2.14
C LEU A 49 3.88 -2.84 -1.19
N PHE A 50 3.25 -2.51 -0.07
CA PHE A 50 2.81 -3.49 0.92
C PHE A 50 1.70 -4.40 0.38
N TYR A 51 0.91 -3.94 -0.59
CA TYR A 51 -0.05 -4.77 -1.31
C TYR A 51 0.65 -5.81 -2.20
N GLU A 52 1.66 -5.40 -2.98
CA GLU A 52 2.43 -6.35 -3.79
C GLU A 52 3.19 -7.36 -2.93
N TYR A 53 3.80 -6.90 -1.82
CA TYR A 53 4.37 -7.79 -0.82
C TYR A 53 3.34 -8.80 -0.30
N ALA A 54 2.15 -8.35 0.10
CA ALA A 54 1.12 -9.22 0.66
C ALA A 54 0.53 -10.20 -0.36
N LYS A 55 0.59 -9.89 -1.66
CA LYS A 55 0.25 -10.83 -2.74
C LYS A 55 1.28 -11.94 -2.88
N GLN A 56 2.57 -11.58 -2.83
CA GLN A 56 3.68 -12.52 -3.02
C GLN A 56 3.98 -13.33 -1.75
N ASN A 57 3.67 -12.76 -0.58
CA ASN A 57 3.95 -13.33 0.73
C ASN A 57 2.63 -13.48 1.53
N PRO A 58 1.75 -14.43 1.15
CA PRO A 58 0.51 -14.66 1.86
C PRO A 58 0.79 -14.98 3.33
N LYS A 59 0.07 -14.30 4.23
CA LYS A 59 0.28 -14.35 5.70
C LYS A 59 1.66 -13.86 6.16
N GLY A 60 2.39 -13.14 5.31
CA GLY A 60 3.72 -12.58 5.62
C GLY A 60 4.85 -13.61 5.57
N ALA A 61 4.68 -14.65 4.76
CA ALA A 61 5.66 -15.70 4.52
C ALA A 61 5.75 -15.98 3.00
N PRO A 62 6.89 -16.46 2.47
CA PRO A 62 8.08 -16.92 3.21
C PRO A 62 9.00 -15.81 3.71
N HIS A 63 8.98 -14.61 3.11
CA HIS A 63 9.85 -13.52 3.50
C HIS A 63 9.11 -12.50 4.36
N SER A 64 9.80 -11.93 5.33
CA SER A 64 9.34 -10.72 6.01
C SER A 64 9.31 -9.52 5.05
N TRP A 65 8.63 -8.45 5.45
CA TRP A 65 8.55 -7.23 4.68
C TRP A 65 9.92 -6.64 4.33
N SER A 66 10.82 -6.56 5.32
CA SER A 66 12.16 -6.01 5.12
C SER A 66 13.01 -6.87 4.20
N GLU A 67 12.90 -8.20 4.30
CA GLU A 67 13.63 -9.12 3.41
C GLU A 67 13.14 -9.00 1.97
N TRP A 68 11.81 -8.98 1.77
CA TRP A 68 11.22 -8.80 0.44
C TRP A 68 11.57 -7.44 -0.16
N LEU A 69 11.55 -6.38 0.64
CA LEU A 69 11.89 -5.03 0.17
C LEU A 69 13.37 -4.90 -0.18
N ALA A 70 14.26 -5.64 0.48
CA ALA A 70 15.70 -5.67 0.21
C ALA A 70 16.08 -6.57 -0.97
N ASP A 71 15.14 -7.38 -1.48
CA ASP A 71 15.37 -8.26 -2.61
C ASP A 71 15.50 -7.44 -3.91
N PRO A 72 16.64 -7.50 -4.63
CA PRO A 72 16.86 -6.75 -5.86
C PRO A 72 15.95 -7.18 -7.02
N THR A 73 15.28 -8.32 -6.90
CA THR A 73 14.29 -8.80 -7.88
C THR A 73 12.89 -8.24 -7.64
N THR A 74 12.67 -7.54 -6.53
CA THR A 74 11.39 -6.91 -6.22
C THR A 74 11.12 -5.74 -7.17
N PRO A 75 9.95 -5.70 -7.87
CA PRO A 75 9.64 -4.70 -8.90
C PRO A 75 9.71 -3.23 -8.45
N SER A 76 9.71 -2.96 -7.13
CA SER A 76 9.82 -1.62 -6.58
C SER A 76 11.22 -1.02 -6.66
N GLN A 77 12.25 -1.84 -6.76
CA GLN A 77 13.64 -1.38 -6.81
C GLN A 77 14.16 -1.14 -8.24
N GLN A 78 13.36 -1.40 -9.28
CA GLN A 78 13.76 -1.23 -10.69
C GLN A 78 13.42 0.16 -11.27
N ARG A 79 13.06 1.14 -10.45
CA ARG A 79 12.68 2.49 -10.90
C ARG A 79 13.80 3.51 -10.68
#